data_AF-A0A2J7R8M8-F1
#
_entry.id   AF-A0A2J7R8M8-F1
#
_cell.length_a   1.000
_cell.length_b   1.000
_cell.length_c   1.000
_cell.angle_alpha   90.00
_cell.angle_beta   90.00
_cell.angle_gamma   90.00
#
_symmetry.space_group_name_H-M   'P 1'
#
loop_
_entity.id
_entity.type
_entity.pdbx_description
1 polymer ?
#
loop_
_entity_poly.entity_id
_entity_poly.type
_entity_poly.pdbx_seq_one_letter_code
_entity_poly.pdbx_strand_id
1 'polypeptide(L)'
;MDLEIENVIKVIFPDGMPDNWKENPDFVLYLTKLGSFGVEQLTKEPDRLNEEKSLALEQTQELAFTNYKTFIQTAECSREIFKQFNNTEQRLDSLMTKLPEFAQQCQNFSKASSDINTHRRLNSLTLTRNAQLLEILELPQLMDTCIRNGNYEEALQLAAYVRKLGNKHGQIPIIAVSFDCRKCIHQI
;
A
#
# COMPACT_ATOMS: atom_id res chain seq x y z
N MET A 1 -17.18 50.19 38.60
CA MET A 1 -18.17 50.54 37.57
C MET A 1 -19.04 51.61 38.22
N ASP A 2 -18.95 52.85 37.75
CA ASP A 2 -19.61 53.98 38.41
C ASP A 2 -21.12 53.76 38.47
N LEU A 3 -21.72 54.03 39.63
CA LEU A 3 -23.17 53.85 39.91
C LEU A 3 -24.06 54.55 38.85
N GLU A 4 -23.53 55.60 38.23
CA GLU A 4 -24.16 56.35 37.15
C GLU A 4 -24.21 55.56 35.84
N ILE A 5 -23.16 54.81 35.50
CA ILE A 5 -23.10 53.96 34.30
C ILE A 5 -24.11 52.82 34.41
N GLU A 6 -24.25 52.23 35.60
CA GLU A 6 -25.20 51.14 35.87
C GLU A 6 -26.67 51.60 35.77
N ASN A 7 -26.95 52.84 36.19
CA ASN A 7 -28.26 53.48 36.03
C ASN A 7 -28.56 53.86 34.57
N VAL A 8 -27.57 54.36 33.82
CA VAL A 8 -27.70 54.67 32.39
C VAL A 8 -27.98 53.40 31.58
N ILE A 9 -27.29 52.29 31.89
CA ILE A 9 -27.53 51.00 31.24
C ILE A 9 -28.96 50.51 31.47
N LYS A 10 -29.51 50.66 32.69
CA LYS A 10 -30.90 50.31 33.00
C LYS A 10 -31.93 51.16 32.25
N VAL A 11 -31.60 52.40 31.91
CA VAL A 11 -32.48 53.32 31.15
C VAL A 11 -32.41 53.05 29.65
N ILE A 12 -31.22 52.77 29.11
CA ILE A 12 -31.01 52.53 27.67
C ILE A 12 -31.42 51.11 27.26
N PHE A 13 -31.26 50.12 28.13
CA PHE A 13 -31.59 48.71 27.86
C PHE A 13 -32.65 48.18 28.86
N PRO A 14 -33.93 48.51 28.69
CA PRO A 14 -35.00 48.05 29.57
C PRO A 14 -35.20 46.53 29.54
N ASP A 15 -34.88 45.85 28.44
CA ASP A 15 -35.01 44.39 28.26
C ASP A 15 -33.72 43.61 28.61
N GLY A 16 -32.72 44.29 29.17
CA GLY A 16 -31.43 43.69 29.54
C GLY A 16 -30.39 43.72 28.41
N MET A 17 -29.12 43.68 28.82
CA MET A 17 -27.97 43.82 27.93
C MET A 17 -27.40 42.44 27.56
N PRO A 18 -27.07 42.18 26.28
CA PRO A 18 -26.40 40.95 25.85
C PRO A 18 -25.06 40.74 26.59
N ASP A 19 -24.81 39.52 27.09
CA ASP A 19 -23.65 39.24 27.96
C ASP A 19 -22.29 39.49 27.28
N ASN A 20 -22.24 39.30 25.97
CA ASN A 20 -21.10 39.57 25.09
C ASN A 20 -20.70 41.06 25.00
N TRP A 21 -21.54 42.00 25.44
CA TRP A 21 -21.21 43.42 25.44
C TRP A 21 -20.70 43.89 26.82
N LYS A 22 -20.99 43.14 27.89
CA LYS A 22 -20.56 43.48 29.26
C LYS A 22 -19.05 43.36 29.45
N GLU A 23 -18.41 42.49 28.67
CA GLU A 23 -16.97 42.25 28.72
C GLU A 23 -16.16 43.11 27.74
N ASN A 24 -16.82 43.88 26.85
CA ASN A 24 -16.13 44.67 25.83
C ASN A 24 -15.66 46.03 26.40
N PRO A 25 -14.35 46.30 26.50
CA PRO A 25 -13.82 47.55 27.03
C PRO A 25 -14.20 48.78 26.18
N ASP A 26 -14.37 48.61 24.87
CA ASP A 26 -14.74 49.69 23.95
C ASP A 26 -16.17 50.18 24.19
N PHE A 27 -17.05 49.27 24.63
CA PHE A 27 -18.43 49.61 24.97
C PHE A 27 -18.51 50.52 26.20
N VAL A 28 -17.69 50.24 27.22
CA VAL A 28 -17.61 51.05 28.45
C VAL A 28 -17.03 52.43 28.14
N LEU A 29 -16.01 52.51 27.28
CA LEU A 29 -15.44 53.79 26.82
C LEU A 29 -16.47 54.62 26.03
N TYR A 30 -17.26 53.98 25.18
CA TYR A 30 -18.30 54.63 24.41
C TYR A 30 -19.45 55.12 25.29
N LEU A 31 -19.86 54.36 26.31
CA LEU A 31 -20.85 54.79 27.31
C LEU A 31 -20.41 56.02 28.10
N THR A 32 -19.14 56.05 28.55
CA THR A 32 -18.58 57.23 29.23
C THR A 32 -18.54 58.45 28.31
N LYS A 33 -18.25 58.24 27.02
CA LYS A 33 -18.30 59.30 26.00
C LYS A 33 -19.73 59.80 25.76
N LEU A 34 -20.71 58.90 25.72
CA LEU A 34 -22.15 59.23 25.65
C LEU A 34 -22.62 60.05 26.85
N GLY A 35 -22.15 59.73 28.06
CA GLY A 35 -22.43 60.50 29.27
C GLY A 35 -21.86 61.93 29.25
N SER A 36 -20.84 62.19 28.42
CA SER A 36 -20.23 63.51 28.25
C SER A 36 -20.90 64.39 27.17
N PHE A 37 -21.86 63.85 26.41
CA PHE A 37 -22.54 64.58 25.34
C PHE A 37 -23.72 65.41 25.87
N GLY A 38 -23.92 66.59 25.27
CA GLY A 38 -25.10 67.42 25.53
C GLY A 38 -26.38 66.86 24.89
N VAL A 39 -27.56 67.34 25.33
CA VAL A 39 -28.88 66.86 24.84
C VAL A 39 -29.02 66.94 23.32
N GLU A 40 -28.53 68.01 22.67
CA GLU A 40 -28.53 68.13 21.21
C GLU A 40 -27.68 67.06 20.51
N GLN A 41 -26.53 66.70 21.09
CA GLN A 41 -25.63 65.69 20.53
C GLN A 41 -26.20 64.29 20.74
N LEU A 42 -26.79 64.02 21.90
CA LEU A 42 -27.46 62.75 22.19
C LEU A 42 -28.64 62.50 21.25
N THR A 43 -29.32 63.56 20.81
CA THR A 43 -30.47 63.44 19.89
C THR A 43 -30.01 63.12 18.46
N LYS A 44 -28.81 63.57 18.05
CA LYS A 44 -28.24 63.32 16.72
C LYS A 44 -27.40 62.04 16.64
N GLU A 45 -26.96 61.51 17.78
CA GLU A 45 -26.11 60.31 17.84
C GLU A 45 -26.79 59.06 17.24
N PRO A 46 -28.10 58.78 17.45
CA PRO A 46 -28.79 57.67 16.79
C PRO A 46 -28.80 57.80 15.27
N ASP A 47 -29.04 59.00 14.75
CA ASP A 47 -29.02 59.27 13.31
C ASP A 47 -27.62 59.08 12.75
N ARG A 48 -26.59 59.59 13.43
CA ARG A 48 -25.17 59.41 13.07
C ARG A 48 -24.78 57.93 13.04
N LEU A 49 -25.14 57.16 14.06
CA LEU A 49 -24.87 55.72 14.12
C LEU A 49 -25.59 54.96 13.01
N ASN A 50 -26.84 55.35 12.69
CA ASN A 50 -27.61 54.70 11.65
C ASN A 50 -27.06 55.02 10.25
N GLU A 51 -26.58 56.24 10.04
CA GLU A 51 -25.88 56.66 8.82
C GLU A 51 -24.54 55.93 8.67
N GLU A 52 -23.72 55.87 9.74
CA GLU A 52 -22.45 55.14 9.76
C GLU A 52 -22.64 53.63 9.51
N LYS A 53 -23.67 53.04 10.12
CA LYS A 53 -24.07 51.64 9.86
C LYS A 53 -24.49 51.44 8.41
N SER A 54 -25.28 52.36 7.84
CA SER A 54 -25.73 52.26 6.45
C SER A 54 -24.56 52.37 5.48
N LEU A 55 -23.63 53.30 5.72
CA LEU A 55 -22.37 53.43 4.99
C LEU A 55 -21.52 52.17 5.06
N ALA A 56 -21.34 51.59 6.25
CA ALA A 56 -20.58 50.35 6.40
C ALA A 56 -21.22 49.17 5.65
N LEU A 57 -22.55 49.09 5.65
CA LEU A 57 -23.30 48.08 4.88
C LEU A 57 -23.13 48.28 3.38
N GLU A 58 -23.26 49.52 2.90
CA GLU A 58 -23.12 49.86 1.48
C GLU A 58 -21.69 49.57 0.99
N GLN A 59 -20.68 49.99 1.76
CA GLN A 59 -19.26 49.65 1.48
C GLN A 59 -19.03 48.15 1.46
N THR A 60 -19.59 47.40 2.42
CA THR A 60 -19.44 45.93 2.46
C THR A 60 -20.11 45.28 1.24
N GLN A 61 -21.29 45.76 0.84
CA GLN A 61 -21.99 45.29 -0.35
C GLN A 61 -21.22 45.63 -1.63
N GLU A 62 -20.69 46.84 -1.75
CA GLU A 62 -19.87 47.25 -2.87
C GLU A 62 -18.60 46.39 -2.95
N LEU A 63 -17.87 46.20 -1.86
CA LEU A 63 -16.70 45.31 -1.80
C LEU A 63 -17.05 43.86 -2.19
N ALA A 64 -18.17 43.35 -1.68
CA ALA A 64 -18.66 42.02 -2.05
C ALA A 64 -19.01 41.95 -3.53
N PHE A 65 -19.62 42.99 -4.11
CA PHE A 65 -20.01 43.05 -5.52
C PHE A 65 -18.82 43.29 -6.46
N THR A 66 -17.84 44.08 -6.07
CA THR A 66 -16.61 44.29 -6.85
C THR A 66 -15.79 43.00 -6.89
N ASN A 67 -15.74 42.26 -5.78
CA ASN A 67 -14.88 41.08 -5.62
C ASN A 67 -15.61 39.74 -5.69
N TYR A 68 -16.91 39.70 -6.04
CA TYR A 68 -17.70 38.46 -6.01
C TYR A 68 -17.09 37.36 -6.87
N LYS A 69 -16.49 37.71 -8.02
CA LYS A 69 -15.81 36.75 -8.91
C LYS A 69 -14.64 36.07 -8.20
N THR A 70 -13.85 36.82 -7.45
CA THR A 70 -12.72 36.28 -6.67
C THR A 70 -13.21 35.35 -5.58
N PHE A 71 -14.29 35.70 -4.88
CA PHE A 71 -14.89 34.84 -3.87
C PHE A 71 -15.39 33.52 -4.46
N ILE A 72 -16.12 33.58 -5.59
CA ILE A 72 -16.61 32.39 -6.29
C ILE A 72 -15.43 31.53 -6.76
N GLN A 73 -14.46 32.13 -7.45
CA GLN A 73 -13.29 31.41 -7.95
C GLN A 73 -12.47 30.78 -6.83
N THR A 74 -12.33 31.46 -5.69
CA THR A 74 -11.62 30.91 -4.51
C THR A 74 -12.38 29.72 -3.92
N ALA A 75 -13.71 29.82 -3.80
CA ALA A 75 -14.54 28.73 -3.31
C ALA A 75 -14.54 27.52 -4.26
N GLU A 76 -14.60 27.76 -5.57
CA GLU A 76 -14.51 26.72 -6.60
C GLU A 76 -13.14 26.05 -6.61
N CYS A 77 -12.06 26.83 -6.57
CA CYS A 77 -10.70 26.32 -6.48
C CYS A 77 -10.51 25.48 -5.21
N SER A 78 -10.99 25.98 -4.05
CA SER A 78 -10.94 25.21 -2.80
C SER A 78 -11.71 23.90 -2.88
N ARG A 79 -12.88 23.88 -3.54
CA ARG A 79 -13.68 22.67 -3.73
C ARG A 79 -12.99 21.68 -4.66
N GLU A 80 -12.38 22.16 -5.75
CA GLU A 80 -11.65 21.31 -6.68
C GLU A 80 -10.41 20.71 -6.02
N ILE A 81 -9.64 21.51 -5.26
CA ILE A 81 -8.52 21.03 -4.46
C ILE A 81 -8.97 19.90 -3.52
N PHE A 82 -10.07 20.10 -2.78
CA PHE A 82 -10.59 19.07 -1.87
C PHE A 82 -10.97 17.78 -2.60
N LYS A 83 -11.59 17.89 -3.77
CA LYS A 83 -11.93 16.75 -4.62
C LYS A 83 -10.69 16.00 -5.12
N GLN A 84 -9.64 16.72 -5.53
CA GLN A 84 -8.38 16.13 -5.97
C GLN A 84 -7.66 15.42 -4.82
N PHE A 85 -7.70 15.98 -3.60
CA PHE A 85 -7.16 15.32 -2.41
C PHE A 85 -7.89 14.00 -2.12
N ASN A 86 -9.23 14.00 -2.11
CA ASN A 86 -9.99 12.77 -1.90
C ASN A 86 -9.74 11.71 -2.99
N ASN A 87 -9.58 12.13 -4.26
CA ASN A 87 -9.23 11.18 -5.32
C ASN A 87 -7.82 10.59 -5.10
N THR A 88 -6.87 11.43 -4.69
CA THR A 88 -5.50 11.00 -4.38
C THR A 88 -5.47 10.02 -3.21
N GLU A 89 -6.25 10.28 -2.17
CA GLU A 89 -6.43 9.38 -1.02
C GLU A 89 -6.98 8.02 -1.47
N GLN A 90 -8.07 7.99 -2.26
CA GLN A 90 -8.65 6.75 -2.78
C GLN A 90 -7.68 5.96 -3.67
N ARG A 91 -6.86 6.65 -4.48
CA ARG A 91 -5.82 6.02 -5.29
C ARG A 91 -4.71 5.43 -4.41
N LEU A 92 -4.33 6.13 -3.35
CA LEU A 92 -3.32 5.67 -2.41
C LEU A 92 -3.81 4.43 -1.63
N ASP A 93 -5.05 4.42 -1.17
CA ASP A 93 -5.68 3.25 -0.55
C ASP A 93 -5.75 2.05 -1.50
N SER A 94 -6.14 2.31 -2.75
CA SER A 94 -6.14 1.29 -3.79
C SER A 94 -4.75 0.72 -4.05
N LEU A 95 -3.72 1.57 -4.05
CA LEU A 95 -2.33 1.17 -4.21
C LEU A 95 -1.85 0.35 -3.00
N MET A 96 -2.16 0.80 -1.78
CA MET A 96 -1.84 0.09 -0.54
C MET A 96 -2.47 -1.30 -0.50
N THR A 97 -3.66 -1.46 -1.06
CA THR A 97 -4.33 -2.76 -1.15
C THR A 97 -3.72 -3.66 -2.24
N LYS A 98 -3.36 -3.09 -3.40
CA LYS A 98 -2.86 -3.86 -4.56
C LYS A 98 -1.37 -4.19 -4.52
N LEU A 99 -0.55 -3.37 -3.85
CA LEU A 99 0.90 -3.56 -3.81
C LEU A 99 1.30 -4.90 -3.13
N PRO A 100 0.70 -5.31 -1.99
CA PRO A 100 0.97 -6.60 -1.38
C PRO A 100 0.52 -7.77 -2.26
N GLU A 101 -0.65 -7.66 -2.90
CA GLU A 101 -1.15 -8.68 -3.83
C GLU A 101 -0.18 -8.86 -5.00
N PHE A 102 0.29 -7.76 -5.60
CA PHE A 102 1.29 -7.79 -6.65
C PHE A 102 2.60 -8.43 -6.17
N ALA A 103 3.10 -8.05 -4.99
CA ALA A 103 4.31 -8.64 -4.42
C ALA A 103 4.16 -10.16 -4.21
N GLN A 104 2.99 -10.61 -3.73
CA GLN A 104 2.70 -12.04 -3.55
C GLN A 104 2.68 -12.78 -4.89
N GLN A 105 2.04 -12.21 -5.91
CA GLN A 105 2.02 -12.79 -7.25
C GLN A 105 3.44 -12.88 -7.85
N CYS A 106 4.28 -11.87 -7.65
CA CYS A 106 5.68 -11.91 -8.07
C CYS A 106 6.47 -13.01 -7.36
N GLN A 107 6.27 -13.22 -6.06
CA GLN A 107 6.92 -14.31 -5.33
C GLN A 107 6.46 -15.68 -5.83
N ASN A 108 5.16 -15.85 -6.05
CA ASN A 108 4.60 -17.09 -6.59
C ASN A 108 5.16 -17.38 -7.99
N PHE A 109 5.22 -16.36 -8.85
CA PHE A 109 5.81 -16.48 -10.18
C PHE A 109 7.29 -16.85 -10.14
N SER A 110 8.06 -16.23 -9.24
CA SER A 110 9.49 -16.55 -9.05
C SER A 110 9.68 -18.00 -8.62
N LYS A 111 8.88 -18.47 -7.65
CA LYS A 111 8.90 -19.86 -7.19
C LYS A 111 8.56 -20.84 -8.33
N ALA A 112 7.44 -20.61 -9.03
CA ALA A 112 7.03 -21.45 -10.15
C ALA A 112 8.08 -21.48 -11.28
N SER A 113 8.69 -20.33 -11.58
CA SER A 113 9.75 -20.24 -12.58
C SER A 113 11.01 -21.01 -12.17
N SER A 114 11.38 -20.94 -10.89
CA SER A 114 12.49 -21.72 -10.34
C SER A 114 12.20 -23.22 -10.44
N ASP A 115 11.02 -23.67 -10.05
CA ASP A 115 10.61 -25.07 -10.11
C ASP A 115 10.65 -25.58 -11.56
N ILE A 116 10.07 -24.84 -12.51
CA ILE A 116 10.14 -25.17 -13.95
C ILE A 116 11.59 -25.25 -14.43
N ASN A 117 12.45 -24.31 -14.03
CA ASN A 117 13.85 -24.32 -14.41
C ASN A 117 14.59 -25.54 -13.84
N THR A 118 14.31 -25.95 -12.60
CA THR A 118 14.89 -27.17 -12.02
C THR A 118 14.44 -28.42 -12.76
N HIS A 119 13.14 -28.55 -13.09
CA HIS A 119 12.62 -29.65 -13.89
C HIS A 119 13.23 -29.68 -15.29
N ARG A 120 13.36 -28.52 -15.94
CA ARG A 120 14.00 -28.42 -17.26
C ARG A 120 15.48 -28.83 -17.19
N ARG A 121 16.20 -28.41 -16.14
CA ARG A 121 17.60 -28.80 -15.92
C ARG A 121 17.73 -30.31 -15.74
N LEU A 122 16.88 -30.92 -14.90
CA LEU A 122 16.85 -32.36 -14.69
C LEU A 122 16.54 -33.11 -15.99
N ASN A 123 15.50 -32.70 -16.72
CA ASN A 123 15.13 -33.32 -17.99
C ASN A 123 16.25 -33.20 -19.03
N SER A 124 16.90 -32.04 -19.14
CA SER A 124 18.04 -31.85 -20.03
C SER A 124 19.20 -32.76 -19.64
N LEU A 125 19.52 -32.88 -18.34
CA LEU A 125 20.59 -33.75 -17.87
C LEU A 125 20.28 -35.22 -18.15
N THR A 126 19.06 -35.66 -17.88
CA THR A 126 18.58 -37.01 -18.19
C THR A 126 18.68 -37.30 -19.69
N LEU A 127 18.31 -36.35 -20.54
CA LEU A 127 18.41 -36.51 -21.99
C LEU A 127 19.87 -36.62 -22.45
N THR A 128 20.76 -35.73 -21.97
CA THR A 128 22.19 -35.76 -22.32
C THR A 128 22.89 -37.04 -21.84
N ARG A 129 22.45 -37.59 -20.70
CA ARG A 129 23.04 -38.81 -20.11
C ARG A 129 22.25 -40.07 -20.44
N ASN A 130 21.23 -39.99 -21.30
CA ASN A 130 20.33 -41.11 -21.58
C ASN A 130 21.07 -42.34 -22.15
N ALA A 131 22.01 -42.14 -23.07
CA ALA A 131 22.82 -43.23 -23.62
C ALA A 131 23.64 -43.95 -22.54
N GLN A 132 24.28 -43.20 -21.63
CA GLN A 132 25.07 -43.77 -20.53
C GLN A 132 24.21 -44.51 -19.52
N LEU A 133 22.98 -44.03 -19.29
CA LEU A 133 21.99 -44.73 -18.47
C LEU A 133 21.54 -46.04 -19.14
N LEU A 134 21.32 -46.02 -20.46
CA LEU A 134 20.94 -47.21 -21.22
C LEU A 134 22.05 -48.27 -21.20
N GLU A 135 23.31 -47.87 -21.39
CA GLU A 135 24.47 -48.78 -21.29
C GLU A 135 24.48 -49.55 -19.97
N ILE A 136 24.20 -48.88 -18.85
CA ILE A 136 24.14 -49.52 -17.52
C ILE A 136 22.96 -50.48 -17.42
N LEU A 137 21.81 -50.12 -18.00
CA LEU A 137 20.60 -50.95 -18.00
C LEU A 137 20.72 -52.19 -18.90
N GLU A 138 21.60 -52.16 -19.91
CA GLU A 138 21.84 -53.26 -20.84
C GLU A 138 22.88 -54.28 -20.31
N LEU A 139 23.66 -53.95 -19.28
CA LEU A 139 24.68 -54.84 -18.69
C LEU A 139 24.16 -56.24 -18.32
N PRO A 140 22.96 -56.41 -17.73
CA PRO A 140 22.42 -57.75 -17.44
C PRO A 140 22.14 -58.57 -18.70
N GLN A 141 21.60 -57.95 -19.75
CA GLN A 141 21.33 -58.65 -21.02
C GLN A 141 22.62 -59.04 -21.75
N LEU A 142 23.65 -58.18 -21.67
CA LEU A 142 24.98 -58.49 -22.18
C LEU A 142 25.60 -59.67 -21.43
N MET A 143 25.46 -59.71 -20.09
CA MET A 143 25.91 -60.83 -19.26
C MET A 143 25.26 -62.15 -19.68
N ASP A 144 23.92 -62.17 -19.83
CA ASP A 144 23.19 -63.37 -20.25
C ASP A 144 23.62 -63.86 -21.64
N THR A 145 23.98 -62.93 -22.53
CA THR A 145 24.47 -63.25 -23.87
C THR A 145 25.89 -63.83 -23.84
N CYS A 146 26.79 -63.27 -23.03
CA CYS A 146 28.15 -63.80 -22.86
C CYS A 146 28.14 -65.22 -22.27
N ILE A 147 27.27 -65.50 -21.29
CA ILE A 147 27.12 -66.83 -20.68
C ILE A 147 26.59 -67.84 -21.72
N ARG A 148 25.53 -67.48 -22.47
CA ARG A 148 24.94 -68.36 -23.50
C ARG A 148 25.90 -68.69 -24.65
N ASN A 149 26.81 -67.78 -24.98
CA ASN A 149 27.77 -67.96 -26.07
C ASN A 149 29.05 -68.70 -25.62
N GLY A 150 29.21 -69.00 -24.32
CA GLY A 150 30.40 -69.65 -23.77
C GLY A 150 31.60 -68.72 -23.58
N ASN A 151 31.40 -67.41 -23.65
CA ASN A 151 32.45 -66.38 -23.48
C ASN A 151 32.63 -66.05 -21.98
N TYR A 152 33.16 -67.01 -21.22
CA TYR A 152 33.28 -66.88 -19.76
C TYR A 152 34.28 -65.81 -19.30
N GLU A 153 35.32 -65.53 -20.09
CA GLU A 153 36.30 -64.49 -19.78
C GLU A 153 35.67 -63.09 -19.80
N GLU A 154 34.89 -62.78 -20.84
CA GLU A 154 34.16 -61.51 -20.97
C GLU A 154 33.09 -61.38 -19.87
N ALA A 155 32.38 -62.47 -19.56
CA ALA A 155 31.42 -62.51 -18.46
C ALA A 155 32.08 -62.21 -17.09
N LEU A 156 33.27 -62.75 -16.83
CA LEU A 156 34.01 -62.51 -15.59
C LEU A 156 34.48 -61.04 -15.49
N GLN A 157 34.95 -60.46 -16.59
CA GLN A 157 35.32 -59.04 -16.66
C GLN A 157 34.11 -58.13 -16.41
N LEU A 158 32.97 -58.45 -17.02
CA LEU A 158 31.71 -57.73 -16.84
C LEU A 158 31.23 -57.82 -15.38
N ALA A 159 31.34 -59.00 -14.75
CA ALA A 159 30.98 -59.20 -13.35
C ALA A 159 31.87 -58.38 -12.40
N ALA A 160 33.16 -58.29 -12.68
CA ALA A 160 34.08 -57.44 -11.92
C ALA A 160 33.78 -55.94 -12.08
N TYR A 161 33.40 -55.50 -13.29
CA TYR A 161 32.98 -54.13 -13.56
C TYR A 161 31.69 -53.78 -12.82
N VAL A 162 30.66 -54.61 -12.94
CA VAL A 162 29.39 -54.46 -12.23
C VAL A 162 29.64 -54.41 -10.73
N ARG A 163 30.43 -55.35 -10.16
CA ARG A 163 30.80 -55.36 -8.74
C ARG A 163 31.41 -54.03 -8.25
N LYS A 164 32.32 -53.44 -9.03
CA LYS A 164 32.91 -52.13 -8.72
C LYS A 164 31.87 -51.01 -8.80
N LEU A 165 30.93 -51.07 -9.73
CA LEU A 165 29.86 -50.07 -9.90
C LEU A 165 28.90 -50.08 -8.71
N GLY A 166 28.47 -51.26 -8.23
CA GLY A 166 27.58 -51.35 -7.06
C GLY A 166 28.24 -50.98 -5.74
N ASN A 167 29.54 -51.22 -5.59
CA ASN A 167 30.29 -50.74 -4.42
C ASN A 167 30.34 -49.20 -4.36
N LYS A 168 30.37 -48.53 -5.52
CA LYS A 168 30.41 -47.05 -5.61
C LYS A 168 29.03 -46.40 -5.56
N HIS A 169 28.01 -47.04 -6.13
CA HIS A 169 26.68 -46.46 -6.35
C HIS A 169 25.52 -47.29 -5.77
N GLY A 170 25.79 -48.15 -4.78
CA GLY A 170 24.81 -49.07 -4.18
C GLY A 170 23.63 -48.43 -3.46
N GLN A 171 23.63 -47.10 -3.28
CA GLN A 171 22.48 -46.35 -2.78
C GLN A 171 21.39 -46.14 -3.85
N ILE A 172 21.70 -46.38 -5.13
CA ILE A 172 20.75 -46.23 -6.23
C ILE A 172 19.96 -47.54 -6.40
N PRO A 173 18.63 -47.56 -6.18
CA PRO A 173 17.83 -48.79 -6.20
C PRO A 173 17.93 -49.57 -7.51
N ILE A 174 18.00 -48.86 -8.64
CA ILE A 174 18.10 -49.47 -9.98
C ILE A 174 19.40 -50.29 -10.12
N ILE A 175 20.51 -49.78 -9.59
CA ILE A 175 21.82 -50.45 -9.62
C ILE A 175 21.83 -51.63 -8.64
N ALA A 176 21.13 -51.51 -7.51
CA ALA A 176 21.01 -52.60 -6.54
C ALA A 176 20.15 -53.77 -7.06
N VAL A 177 19.09 -53.48 -7.81
CA VAL A 177 18.19 -54.50 -8.40
C VAL A 177 18.83 -55.19 -9.61
N SER A 178 19.58 -54.47 -10.45
CA SER A 178 20.34 -55.09 -11.56
C SER A 178 21.52 -55.96 -11.08
N PHE A 179 21.83 -55.94 -9.78
CA PHE A 179 22.97 -56.63 -9.16
C PHE A 179 22.69 -58.07 -8.73
N ASP A 180 21.49 -58.58 -8.95
CA ASP A 180 21.10 -59.95 -8.57
C ASP A 180 21.68 -61.03 -9.52
N CYS A 181 22.76 -60.70 -10.24
CA CYS A 181 23.64 -61.61 -10.98
C CYS A 181 24.27 -62.73 -10.12
N ARG A 182 24.07 -62.70 -8.78
CA ARG A 182 24.41 -63.82 -7.90
C ARG A 182 23.73 -65.13 -8.33
N LYS A 183 22.57 -65.05 -9.00
CA LYS A 183 21.91 -66.21 -9.60
C LYS A 183 22.60 -66.72 -10.88
N CYS A 184 23.16 -65.85 -11.72
CA CYS A 184 23.81 -66.26 -12.98
C CYS A 184 25.18 -66.91 -12.76
N ILE A 185 25.94 -66.48 -11.74
CA ILE A 185 27.26 -67.06 -11.41
C ILE A 185 27.14 -68.49 -10.84
N HIS A 186 25.98 -68.85 -10.24
CA HIS A 186 25.72 -70.21 -9.78
C HIS A 186 25.32 -71.20 -10.90
N GLN A 187 25.17 -70.71 -12.15
CA GLN A 187 24.82 -71.50 -13.33
C GLN A 187 26.00 -71.78 -14.27
N ILE A 188 27.21 -71.37 -13.89
CA ILE A 188 28.49 -71.82 -14.48
C ILE A 188 29.09 -72.86 -13.53
#